data_AF-C7J0T5-F1
#
_entry.id   AF-C7J0T5-F1
#
_cell.length_a   1.000
_cell.length_b   1.000
_cell.length_c   1.000
_cell.angle_alpha   90.00
_cell.angle_beta   90.00
_cell.angle_gamma   90.00
#
_symmetry.space_group_name_H-M   'P 1'
#
loop_
_entity.id
_entity.type
_entity.pdbx_description
1 polymer ?
#
loop_
_entity_poly.entity_id
_entity_poly.type
_entity_poly.pdbx_seq_one_letter_code
_entity_poly.pdbx_strand_id
1 'polypeptide(L)'
;SFAWWDWERWEKEIDWMALQGINLPLAFTGQEAIWQKVFQRYNISKSDLDDFFGGPAFLAWSRMANMHGWGGPLPQSWLDDQLALQKKILSRMYAFGMFPVLPAFSGNIPAALRSKFPSAKVTHLGNC
;
A
#
# COMPACT_ATOMS: atom_id res chain seq x y z
N SER A 1 10.65 -8.39 4.49
CA SER A 1 11.44 -7.88 5.64
C SER A 1 10.78 -6.71 6.36
N PHE A 2 10.28 -5.71 5.64
CA PHE A 2 9.93 -4.40 6.24
C PHE A 2 8.55 -4.32 6.92
N ALA A 3 7.77 -5.40 6.94
CA ALA A 3 6.38 -5.36 7.42
C ALA A 3 6.27 -4.78 8.84
N TRP A 4 7.21 -5.13 9.72
CA TRP A 4 7.16 -4.76 11.14
C TRP A 4 8.19 -3.69 11.52
N TRP A 5 8.77 -2.99 10.54
CA TRP A 5 9.79 -1.98 10.82
C TRP A 5 9.16 -0.69 11.34
N ASP A 6 9.70 -0.22 12.45
CA ASP A 6 9.42 1.10 12.99
C ASP A 6 10.27 2.18 12.29
N TRP A 7 10.12 3.42 12.77
CA TRP A 7 10.89 4.54 12.26
C TRP A 7 12.40 4.38 12.47
N GLU A 8 12.86 3.91 13.63
CA GLU A 8 14.28 3.80 13.95
C GLU A 8 14.99 2.81 13.02
N ARG A 9 14.34 1.69 12.68
CA ARG A 9 14.90 0.74 11.72
C ARG A 9 14.90 1.30 10.30
N TRP A 10 13.85 2.00 9.91
CA TRP A 10 13.76 2.67 8.60
C TRP A 10 14.83 3.76 8.43
N GLU A 11 15.06 4.57 9.46
CA GLU A 11 16.09 5.61 9.44
C GLU A 11 17.48 5.02 9.19
N LYS A 12 17.84 3.96 9.92
CA LYS A 12 19.10 3.23 9.69
C LYS A 12 19.22 2.68 8.27
N GLU A 13 18.11 2.20 7.70
CA GLU A 13 18.12 1.70 6.32
C GLU A 13 18.33 2.84 5.31
N ILE A 14 17.65 3.97 5.47
CA ILE A 14 17.78 5.11 4.57
C ILE A 14 19.20 5.71 4.65
N ASP A 15 19.77 5.78 5.85
CA ASP A 15 21.16 6.21 6.03
C ASP A 15 22.13 5.24 5.35
N TRP A 16 21.90 3.94 5.47
CA TRP A 16 22.67 2.93 4.73
C TRP A 16 22.52 3.08 3.21
N MET A 17 21.29 3.29 2.71
CA MET A 17 21.04 3.55 1.30
C MET A 17 21.84 4.76 0.79
N ALA A 18 21.89 5.84 1.57
CA ALA A 18 22.67 7.02 1.24
C ALA A 18 24.17 6.72 1.16
N LEU A 19 24.71 5.97 2.14
CA LEU A 19 26.12 5.56 2.16
C LEU A 19 26.48 4.62 1.00
N GLN A 20 25.53 3.83 0.50
CA GLN A 20 25.72 2.94 -0.66
C GLN A 20 25.44 3.63 -2.01
N GLY A 21 25.15 4.93 -2.03
CA GLY A 21 24.88 5.67 -3.26
C GLY A 21 23.54 5.34 -3.93
N ILE A 22 22.58 4.78 -3.19
CA ILE A 22 21.23 4.51 -3.69
C ILE A 22 20.46 5.84 -3.78
N ASN A 23 19.93 6.15 -4.96
CA ASN A 23 19.18 7.38 -5.21
C ASN A 23 17.76 7.16 -5.76
N LEU A 24 17.31 5.93 -5.99
CA LEU A 24 15.99 5.59 -6.56
C LEU A 24 15.27 4.48 -5.74
N PRO A 25 15.03 4.66 -4.43
CA PRO A 25 14.43 3.62 -3.60
C PRO A 25 12.91 3.50 -3.80
N LEU A 26 12.34 2.30 -3.60
CA LEU A 26 10.88 2.11 -3.53
C LEU A 26 10.34 2.62 -2.19
N ALA A 27 9.26 3.43 -2.22
CA ALA A 27 8.61 3.96 -1.02
C ALA A 27 7.11 3.57 -1.00
N PHE A 28 6.83 2.31 -0.69
CA PHE A 28 5.50 1.70 -0.83
C PHE A 28 4.69 1.63 0.48
N THR A 29 5.25 2.12 1.59
CA THR A 29 4.63 2.13 2.92
C THR A 29 3.35 2.95 2.93
N GLY A 30 2.30 2.46 3.59
CA GLY A 30 1.05 3.21 3.80
C GLY A 30 0.16 3.42 2.56
N GLN A 31 0.41 2.75 1.43
CA GLN A 31 -0.43 2.93 0.24
C GLN A 31 -1.89 2.49 0.43
N GLU A 32 -2.15 1.53 1.32
CA GLU A 32 -3.51 1.07 1.66
C GLU A 32 -4.36 2.22 2.22
N ALA A 33 -3.76 3.15 2.99
CA ALA A 33 -4.46 4.32 3.52
C ALA A 33 -4.89 5.28 2.40
N ILE A 34 -4.11 5.37 1.31
CA ILE A 34 -4.48 6.16 0.14
C ILE A 34 -5.61 5.47 -0.62
N TRP A 35 -5.50 4.15 -0.84
CA TRP A 35 -6.53 3.37 -1.50
C TRP A 35 -7.86 3.39 -0.76
N GLN A 36 -7.84 3.29 0.58
CA GLN A 36 -9.05 3.44 1.41
C GLN A 36 -9.74 4.78 1.14
N LYS A 37 -9.00 5.90 1.11
CA LYS A 37 -9.54 7.23 0.81
C LYS A 37 -10.08 7.35 -0.61
N VAL A 38 -9.42 6.72 -1.59
CA VAL A 38 -9.89 6.69 -2.98
C VAL A 38 -11.21 5.94 -3.07
N PHE A 39 -11.31 4.74 -2.52
CA PHE A 39 -12.52 3.93 -2.59
C PHE A 39 -13.69 4.53 -1.81
N GLN A 40 -13.43 5.22 -0.69
CA GLN A 40 -14.45 5.99 0.03
C GLN A 40 -15.13 7.04 -0.87
N ARG A 41 -14.40 7.67 -1.81
CA ARG A 41 -15.00 8.61 -2.79
C ARG A 41 -15.96 7.94 -3.77
N TYR A 42 -15.86 6.63 -3.93
CA TYR A 42 -16.78 5.80 -4.72
C TYR A 42 -17.87 5.15 -3.85
N ASN A 43 -18.11 5.65 -2.64
CA ASN A 43 -19.08 5.12 -1.68
C ASN A 43 -18.81 3.66 -1.26
N ILE A 44 -17.58 3.18 -1.42
CA ILE A 44 -17.17 1.86 -0.93
C ILE A 44 -16.93 1.99 0.58
N SER A 45 -17.66 1.20 1.36
CA SER A 45 -17.56 1.22 2.81
C SER A 45 -16.24 0.59 3.29
N LYS A 46 -15.92 0.76 4.57
CA LYS A 46 -14.77 0.09 5.17
C LYS A 46 -14.92 -1.44 5.09
N SER A 47 -16.11 -1.96 5.38
CA SER A 47 -16.40 -3.40 5.32
C SER A 47 -16.31 -3.97 3.91
N ASP A 48 -16.61 -3.18 2.88
CA ASP A 48 -16.42 -3.60 1.48
C ASP A 48 -14.94 -3.81 1.11
N LEU A 49 -14.00 -3.33 1.94
CA LEU A 49 -12.56 -3.47 1.74
C LEU A 49 -11.92 -4.54 2.63
N ASP A 50 -12.69 -5.18 3.52
CA ASP A 50 -12.15 -6.17 4.46
C ASP A 50 -11.52 -7.37 3.72
N ASP A 51 -12.11 -7.76 2.59
CA ASP A 51 -11.60 -8.83 1.71
C ASP A 51 -10.67 -8.34 0.59
N PHE A 52 -10.40 -7.02 0.50
CA PHE A 52 -9.58 -6.47 -0.58
C PHE A 52 -8.10 -6.46 -0.23
N PHE A 53 -7.75 -5.94 0.96
CA PHE A 53 -6.36 -5.84 1.39
C PHE A 53 -5.89 -7.15 2.05
N GLY A 54 -4.69 -7.60 1.70
CA GLY A 54 -4.01 -8.64 2.47
C GLY A 54 -3.55 -8.14 3.84
N GLY A 55 -3.26 -9.09 4.74
CA GLY A 55 -2.62 -8.80 6.03
C GLY A 55 -1.21 -8.20 5.87
N PRO A 56 -0.63 -7.61 6.92
CA PRO A 56 0.65 -6.92 6.87
C PRO A 56 1.79 -7.70 6.21
N ALA A 57 1.87 -9.00 6.49
CA ALA A 57 2.90 -9.88 5.94
C ALA A 57 2.68 -10.24 4.46
N PHE A 58 1.49 -10.01 3.92
CA PHE A 58 1.07 -10.43 2.58
C PHE A 58 0.80 -9.26 1.62
N LEU A 59 1.01 -8.02 2.09
CA LEU A 59 0.76 -6.80 1.33
C LEU A 59 1.49 -6.76 -0.02
N ALA A 60 2.70 -7.33 -0.13
CA ALA A 60 3.43 -7.37 -1.40
C ALA A 60 2.62 -8.07 -2.51
N TRP A 61 2.11 -9.27 -2.24
CA TRP A 61 1.29 -10.02 -3.19
C TRP A 61 -0.07 -9.36 -3.41
N SER A 62 -0.64 -8.75 -2.38
CA SER A 62 -1.92 -8.05 -2.50
C SER A 62 -1.87 -6.82 -3.40
N ARG A 63 -0.80 -6.01 -3.28
CA ARG A 63 -0.55 -4.85 -4.14
C ARG A 63 -0.32 -5.23 -5.61
N MET A 64 0.21 -6.42 -5.84
CA MET A 64 0.43 -6.99 -7.18
C MET A 64 -0.79 -7.76 -7.72
N ALA A 65 -1.95 -7.67 -7.05
CA ALA A 65 -3.19 -8.34 -7.45
C ALA A 65 -3.10 -9.88 -7.53
N ASN A 66 -2.18 -10.48 -6.77
CA ASN A 66 -2.03 -11.93 -6.70
C ASN A 66 -2.82 -12.56 -5.54
N MET A 67 -3.27 -11.74 -4.57
CA MET A 67 -3.92 -12.21 -3.34
C MET A 67 -4.81 -11.11 -2.74
N HIS A 68 -5.97 -11.48 -2.20
CA HIS A 68 -6.90 -10.54 -1.56
C HIS A 68 -7.37 -11.12 -0.22
N GLY A 69 -7.59 -10.27 0.79
CA GLY A 69 -8.15 -10.63 2.10
C GLY A 69 -7.29 -11.51 3.03
N TRP A 70 -6.37 -12.31 2.50
CA TRP A 70 -5.60 -13.27 3.28
C TRP A 70 -4.76 -12.60 4.38
N GLY A 71 -5.00 -13.01 5.63
CA GLY A 71 -4.37 -12.45 6.83
C GLY A 71 -4.87 -11.05 7.23
N GLY A 72 -5.91 -10.53 6.58
CA GLY A 72 -6.62 -9.31 6.97
C GLY A 72 -7.78 -9.58 7.94
N PRO A 73 -8.66 -8.60 8.18
CA PRO A 73 -8.61 -7.23 7.66
C PRO A 73 -7.53 -6.38 8.37
N LEU A 74 -7.08 -5.31 7.72
CA LEU A 74 -6.15 -4.36 8.34
C LEU A 74 -6.91 -3.46 9.34
N PRO A 75 -6.45 -3.33 10.60
CA PRO A 75 -7.05 -2.38 11.54
C PRO A 75 -6.80 -0.93 11.08
N GLN A 76 -7.68 -0.01 11.48
CA GLN A 76 -7.52 1.41 11.08
C GLN A 76 -6.21 2.01 11.61
N SER A 77 -5.79 1.61 12.82
CA SER A 77 -4.51 2.01 13.41
C SER A 77 -3.33 1.69 12.50
N TRP A 78 -3.33 0.52 11.85
CA TRP A 78 -2.30 0.15 10.89
C TRP A 78 -2.22 1.14 9.73
N LEU A 79 -3.36 1.52 9.15
CA LEU A 79 -3.40 2.46 8.02
C LEU A 79 -2.87 3.84 8.44
N ASP A 80 -3.26 4.30 9.61
CA ASP A 80 -2.88 5.61 10.14
C ASP A 80 -1.38 5.64 10.50
N ASP A 81 -0.87 4.60 11.16
CA ASP A 81 0.54 4.46 11.54
C ASP A 81 1.46 4.35 10.33
N GLN A 82 1.08 3.53 9.33
CA GLN A 82 1.85 3.37 8.10
C GLN A 82 1.86 4.66 7.26
N LEU A 83 0.76 5.42 7.25
CA LEU A 83 0.71 6.72 6.60
C LEU A 83 1.65 7.73 7.27
N ALA A 84 1.68 7.76 8.61
CA ALA A 84 2.59 8.61 9.37
C ALA A 84 4.06 8.21 9.13
N LEU A 85 4.35 6.91 9.13
CA LEU A 85 5.68 6.36 8.86
C LEU A 85 6.18 6.73 7.47
N GLN A 86 5.34 6.56 6.44
CA GLN A 86 5.71 6.89 5.06
C GLN A 86 6.08 8.36 4.88
N LYS A 87 5.40 9.28 5.57
CA LYS A 87 5.76 10.71 5.53
C LYS A 87 7.18 10.96 6.07
N LYS A 88 7.57 10.27 7.14
CA LYS A 88 8.94 10.35 7.69
C LYS A 88 9.96 9.77 6.72
N ILE A 89 9.68 8.60 6.14
CA ILE A 89 10.53 7.93 5.14
C ILE A 89 10.80 8.88 3.97
N LEU A 90 9.75 9.42 3.36
CA LEU A 90 9.87 10.35 2.23
C LEU A 90 10.67 11.60 2.60
N SER A 91 10.40 12.20 3.78
CA SER A 91 11.13 13.38 4.24
C SER A 91 12.64 13.13 4.33
N ARG A 92 13.05 11.96 4.83
CA ARG A 92 14.47 11.60 4.96
C ARG A 92 15.10 11.27 3.61
N MET A 93 14.39 10.54 2.75
CA MET A 93 14.84 10.27 1.37
C MET A 93 15.07 11.57 0.59
N TYR A 94 14.13 12.52 0.65
CA TYR A 94 14.29 13.83 0.01
C TYR A 94 15.44 14.65 0.60
N ALA A 95 15.67 14.57 1.92
CA ALA A 95 16.81 15.25 2.56
C ALA A 95 18.17 14.77 2.03
N PHE A 96 18.27 13.51 1.60
CA PHE A 96 19.47 12.95 0.95
C PHE A 96 19.48 13.10 -0.59
N GLY A 97 18.50 13.79 -1.18
CA GLY A 97 18.41 13.95 -2.64
C GLY A 97 18.01 12.68 -3.39
N MET A 98 17.36 11.72 -2.72
CA MET A 98 16.81 10.52 -3.36
C MET A 98 15.50 10.83 -4.10
N PHE A 99 15.21 10.02 -5.11
CA PHE A 99 13.97 10.03 -5.91
C PHE A 99 13.12 8.81 -5.56
N PRO A 100 12.29 8.84 -4.50
CA PRO A 100 11.48 7.71 -4.12
C PRO A 100 10.45 7.34 -5.20
N VAL A 101 10.37 6.05 -5.54
CA VAL A 101 9.37 5.50 -6.45
C VAL A 101 8.09 5.22 -5.66
N LEU A 102 7.00 5.89 -6.06
CA LEU A 102 5.68 5.76 -5.45
C LEU A 102 4.80 4.80 -6.25
N PRO A 103 3.84 4.12 -5.60
CA PRO A 103 2.89 3.26 -6.30
C PRO A 103 1.91 4.07 -7.15
N ALA A 104 1.35 3.41 -8.16
CA ALA A 104 0.30 3.94 -9.03
C ALA A 104 -0.84 2.92 -9.17
N PHE A 105 -1.96 3.35 -9.74
CA PHE A 105 -3.07 2.45 -10.07
C PHE A 105 -2.67 1.49 -11.19
N SER A 106 -2.91 0.19 -11.01
CA SER A 106 -2.60 -0.86 -11.98
C SER A 106 -3.82 -1.60 -12.54
N GLY A 107 -5.05 -1.14 -12.23
CA GLY A 107 -6.29 -1.76 -12.71
C GLY A 107 -6.97 -2.70 -11.72
N ASN A 108 -6.32 -3.05 -10.60
CA ASN A 108 -6.91 -3.91 -9.56
C ASN A 108 -7.92 -3.15 -8.69
N ILE A 109 -9.12 -3.70 -8.52
CA ILE A 109 -10.25 -3.06 -7.85
C ILE A 109 -10.94 -4.03 -6.87
N PRO A 110 -11.57 -3.53 -5.79
CA PRO A 110 -12.40 -4.36 -4.93
C PRO A 110 -13.66 -4.82 -5.66
N ALA A 111 -14.15 -6.01 -5.32
CA ALA A 111 -15.36 -6.58 -5.91
C ALA A 111 -16.58 -5.64 -5.80
N ALA A 112 -16.69 -4.91 -4.69
CA ALA A 112 -17.76 -3.94 -4.44
C ALA A 112 -17.82 -2.82 -5.50
N LEU A 113 -16.70 -2.48 -6.16
CA LEU A 113 -16.70 -1.48 -7.22
C LEU A 113 -17.45 -1.97 -8.46
N ARG A 114 -17.39 -3.27 -8.77
CA ARG A 114 -18.14 -3.88 -9.88
C ARG A 114 -19.65 -3.76 -9.66
N SER A 115 -20.13 -3.95 -8.43
CA SER A 115 -21.56 -3.80 -8.09
C SER A 115 -22.04 -2.35 -8.23
N LYS A 116 -21.17 -1.37 -7.95
CA LYS A 116 -21.51 0.06 -8.10
C LYS A 116 -21.42 0.56 -9.54
N PHE A 117 -20.54 -0.02 -10.35
CA PHE A 117 -20.30 0.38 -11.73
C PHE A 117 -20.46 -0.82 -12.68
N PRO A 118 -21.69 -1.32 -12.88
CA PRO A 118 -21.93 -2.54 -13.67
C PRO A 118 -21.59 -2.41 -15.15
N SER A 119 -21.46 -1.18 -15.68
CA SER A 119 -21.02 -0.92 -17.06
C SER A 119 -19.51 -0.97 -17.24
N ALA A 120 -18.72 -1.05 -16.17
CA ALA A 120 -17.27 -1.15 -16.24
C ALA A 120 -16.85 -2.51 -16.80
N LYS A 121 -15.88 -2.51 -17.72
CA LYS A 121 -15.27 -3.75 -18.24
C LYS A 121 -14.27 -4.27 -17.22
N VAL A 122 -14.66 -5.30 -16.48
CA VAL A 122 -13.83 -5.93 -15.43
C VAL A 122 -13.65 -7.41 -15.76
N THR A 123 -12.40 -7.87 -15.74
CA THR A 123 -12.05 -9.28 -15.92
C THR A 123 -11.66 -9.87 -14.56
N HIS A 124 -12.25 -11.00 -14.21
CA HIS A 124 -11.81 -11.75 -13.03
C HIS A 124 -10.50 -12.47 -13.32
N LEU A 125 -9.52 -12.36 -12.43
CA LEU A 125 -8.23 -13.03 -12.56
C LEU A 125 -8.23 -14.31 -11.70
N GLY A 126 -7.80 -15.43 -12.28
CA GLY A 126 -7.76 -16.74 -11.61
C GLY A 126 -8.96 -17.65 -11.93
N ASN A 127 -8.78 -18.94 -11.64
CA ASN A 127 -9.82 -19.96 -11.81
C ASN A 127 -10.67 -20.06 -10.54
N CYS A 128 -11.98 -20.26 -10.72
CA CYS A 128 -12.98 -20.47 -9.67
C CYS A 128 -12.61 -21.60 -8.71
#